data_AF-A0A2A6E0H9-F1
#
_entry.id   AF-A0A2A6E0H9-F1
#
_cell.length_a   1.000
_cell.length_b   1.000
_cell.length_c   1.000
_cell.angle_alpha   90.00
_cell.angle_beta   90.00
_cell.angle_gamma   90.00
#
_symmetry.space_group_name_H-M   'P 1'
#
loop_
_entity.id
_entity.type
_entity.pdbx_description
1 polymer ?
#
loop_
_entity_poly.entity_id
_entity_poly.type
_entity_poly.pdbx_seq_one_letter_code
_entity_poly.pdbx_strand_id
1 'polypeptide(L)'
;MEGPPMNSDTVGRQPKRSTARTAATIYEFFVVTLFLSYGLAVVAAHEGHPAITTDMLLAIDRFVLAFLAVEFVFRLWRATDRTRFLRGNWFDLVALIPVDPSFRLARLFHVVRLYRLVRSSPVLWKFFSSRETFYILLFAALIVLWSSTGVYLFEKGVNPNIDDYGDAVWWSIVTMSTVGYGDISPQTAGERAIAVFLMVSGIGILGAITANLANLWIKRGAEAGPTDALQDLKAKLHEWTDRLEALSEAEYEAMLRTMETVRTAGRFAGGRRWGSVPADEARVDTAQGE
;
A
#
# COMPACT_ATOMS: atom_id res chain seq x y z
N MET A 1 9.44 58.73 -8.16
CA MET A 1 9.78 57.71 -9.16
C MET A 1 9.10 56.43 -8.72
N GLU A 2 7.87 56.23 -9.15
CA GLU A 2 7.10 55.01 -8.86
C GLU A 2 7.63 53.89 -9.74
N GLY A 3 8.08 52.80 -9.12
CA GLY A 3 8.55 51.61 -9.83
C GLY A 3 7.42 50.90 -10.58
N PRO A 4 7.71 50.20 -11.68
CA PRO A 4 6.68 49.57 -12.50
C PRO A 4 5.99 48.43 -11.74
N PRO A 5 4.67 48.21 -11.95
CA PRO A 5 3.93 47.15 -11.27
C PRO A 5 4.44 45.78 -11.73
N MET A 6 4.82 44.95 -10.76
CA MET A 6 5.20 43.55 -10.96
C MET A 6 3.97 42.75 -11.42
N ASN A 7 3.99 42.31 -12.67
CA ASN A 7 2.96 41.46 -13.25
C ASN A 7 3.00 40.05 -12.58
N SER A 8 1.89 39.65 -11.95
CA SER A 8 1.74 38.39 -11.19
C SER A 8 1.54 37.14 -12.05
N ASP A 9 1.60 37.24 -13.37
CA ASP A 9 1.05 36.21 -14.26
C ASP A 9 2.05 35.16 -14.77
N THR A 10 3.29 35.10 -14.25
CA THR A 10 4.28 34.08 -14.67
C THR A 10 4.32 32.85 -13.75
N VAL A 11 3.21 32.44 -13.15
CA VAL A 11 3.11 31.12 -12.52
C VAL A 11 2.86 30.08 -13.61
N GLY A 12 3.96 29.51 -14.11
CA GLY A 12 3.92 28.37 -15.03
C GLY A 12 2.99 27.28 -14.50
N ARG A 13 1.96 26.92 -15.28
CA ARG A 13 1.06 25.80 -15.00
C ARG A 13 1.86 24.50 -14.98
N GLN A 14 2.33 24.11 -13.81
CA GLN A 14 2.80 22.76 -13.52
C GLN A 14 1.64 21.79 -13.81
N PRO A 15 1.84 20.71 -14.59
CA PRO A 15 0.78 19.73 -14.81
C PRO A 15 0.34 19.15 -13.45
N LYS A 16 -0.96 19.20 -13.16
CA LYS A 16 -1.55 18.79 -11.88
C LYS A 16 -1.07 17.38 -11.52
N ARG A 17 -0.25 17.27 -10.47
CA ARG A 17 0.27 16.01 -9.90
C ARG A 17 -0.82 14.95 -9.62
N SER A 18 -2.10 15.35 -9.50
CA SER A 18 -3.23 14.43 -9.30
C SER A 18 -3.50 13.56 -10.53
N THR A 19 -3.41 14.09 -11.75
CA THR A 19 -3.76 13.36 -12.98
C THR A 19 -2.78 12.22 -13.25
N ALA A 20 -1.50 12.41 -12.92
CA ALA A 20 -0.47 11.38 -13.03
C ALA A 20 -0.66 10.23 -12.03
N ARG A 21 -1.16 10.52 -10.81
CA ARG A 21 -1.47 9.49 -9.81
C ARG A 21 -2.66 8.63 -10.22
N THR A 22 -3.74 9.25 -10.68
CA THR A 22 -4.93 8.52 -11.15
C THR A 22 -4.59 7.63 -12.33
N ALA A 23 -3.77 8.10 -13.28
CA ALA A 23 -3.30 7.29 -14.40
C ALA A 23 -2.46 6.07 -13.97
N ALA A 24 -1.60 6.24 -12.96
CA ALA A 24 -0.82 5.13 -12.41
C ALA A 24 -1.70 4.07 -11.72
N THR A 25 -2.70 4.50 -10.96
CA THR A 25 -3.66 3.58 -10.31
C THR A 25 -4.52 2.83 -11.32
N ILE A 26 -5.03 3.52 -12.35
CA ILE A 26 -5.79 2.88 -13.44
C ILE A 26 -4.92 1.84 -14.16
N TYR A 27 -3.66 2.18 -14.43
CA TYR A 27 -2.71 1.26 -15.02
C TYR A 27 -2.48 0.02 -14.14
N GLU A 28 -2.32 0.19 -12.82
CA GLU A 28 -2.20 -0.93 -11.90
C GLU A 28 -3.43 -1.86 -11.95
N PHE A 29 -4.65 -1.31 -11.84
CA PHE A 29 -5.87 -2.11 -11.93
C PHE A 29 -6.01 -2.83 -13.27
N PHE A 30 -5.68 -2.16 -14.38
CA PHE A 30 -5.69 -2.78 -15.69
C PHE A 30 -4.74 -3.99 -15.77
N VAL A 31 -3.52 -3.84 -15.26
CA VAL A 31 -2.53 -4.92 -15.24
C VAL A 31 -2.97 -6.08 -14.36
N VAL A 32 -3.58 -5.82 -13.20
CA VAL A 32 -4.11 -6.89 -12.33
C VAL A 32 -5.25 -7.65 -12.99
N THR A 33 -6.19 -6.95 -13.63
CA THR A 33 -7.29 -7.59 -14.35
C THR A 33 -6.77 -8.40 -15.53
N LEU A 34 -5.79 -7.88 -16.27
CA LEU A 34 -5.13 -8.60 -17.36
C LEU A 34 -4.41 -9.86 -16.83
N PHE A 35 -3.78 -9.76 -15.67
CA PHE A 35 -3.12 -10.89 -15.00
C PHE A 35 -4.12 -11.99 -14.62
N LEU A 36 -5.22 -11.63 -13.94
CA LEU A 36 -6.22 -12.59 -13.49
C LEU A 36 -6.91 -13.29 -14.68
N SER A 37 -7.28 -12.52 -15.70
CA SER A 37 -7.87 -13.06 -16.93
C SER A 37 -6.92 -13.97 -17.69
N TYR A 38 -5.63 -13.61 -17.79
CA TYR A 38 -4.61 -14.45 -18.41
C TYR A 38 -4.39 -15.75 -17.62
N GLY A 39 -4.27 -15.68 -16.30
CA GLY A 39 -4.12 -16.87 -15.44
C GLY A 39 -5.29 -17.84 -15.58
N LEU A 40 -6.52 -17.31 -15.60
CA LEU A 40 -7.72 -18.11 -15.83
C LEU A 40 -7.73 -18.78 -17.21
N ALA A 41 -7.36 -18.03 -18.27
CA ALA A 41 -7.29 -18.58 -19.62
C ALA A 41 -6.29 -19.74 -19.73
N VAL A 42 -5.15 -19.65 -19.05
CA VAL A 42 -4.13 -20.72 -19.01
C VAL A 42 -4.66 -21.97 -18.28
N VAL A 43 -5.36 -21.80 -17.15
CA VAL A 43 -5.94 -22.93 -16.40
C VAL A 43 -7.04 -23.61 -17.21
N ALA A 44 -7.97 -22.83 -17.77
CA ALA A 44 -9.06 -23.35 -18.59
C ALA A 44 -8.55 -24.08 -19.85
N ALA A 45 -7.45 -23.61 -20.46
CA ALA A 45 -6.79 -24.34 -21.54
C ALA A 45 -6.12 -25.63 -21.06
N HIS A 46 -5.60 -25.68 -19.82
CA HIS A 46 -5.02 -26.91 -19.27
C HIS A 46 -6.06 -28.01 -19.07
N GLU A 47 -7.27 -27.65 -18.64
CA GLU A 47 -8.38 -28.59 -18.45
C GLU A 47 -9.11 -28.93 -19.75
N GLY A 48 -8.70 -28.37 -20.90
CA GLY A 48 -9.32 -28.64 -22.19
C GLY A 48 -10.74 -28.09 -22.31
N HIS A 49 -11.03 -26.98 -21.62
CA HIS A 49 -12.37 -26.40 -21.57
C HIS A 49 -12.86 -25.99 -22.98
N PRO A 50 -14.08 -26.39 -23.40
CA PRO A 50 -14.55 -26.24 -24.80
C PRO A 50 -14.71 -24.78 -25.24
N ALA A 51 -14.91 -23.86 -24.29
CA ALA A 51 -15.03 -22.42 -24.56
C ALA A 51 -13.69 -21.74 -24.92
N ILE A 52 -12.53 -22.35 -24.62
CA ILE A 52 -11.21 -21.79 -24.94
C ILE A 52 -10.55 -22.67 -26.00
N THR A 53 -10.76 -22.30 -27.26
CA THR A 53 -10.02 -22.90 -28.37
C THR A 53 -8.55 -22.47 -28.31
N THR A 54 -7.65 -23.35 -28.74
CA THR A 54 -6.20 -23.07 -28.81
C THR A 54 -5.89 -21.76 -29.55
N ASP A 55 -6.67 -21.43 -30.58
CA ASP A 55 -6.53 -20.16 -31.33
C ASP A 55 -6.85 -18.92 -30.50
N MET A 56 -7.84 -19.02 -29.61
CA MET A 56 -8.23 -17.92 -28.72
C MET A 56 -7.19 -17.71 -27.63
N LEU A 57 -6.60 -18.79 -27.11
CA LEU A 57 -5.47 -18.70 -26.18
C LEU A 57 -4.26 -18.03 -26.84
N LEU A 58 -3.94 -18.42 -28.08
CA LEU A 58 -2.85 -17.81 -28.86
C LEU A 58 -3.12 -16.33 -29.16
N ALA A 59 -4.36 -15.95 -29.43
CA ALA A 59 -4.73 -14.55 -29.61
C ALA A 59 -4.53 -13.73 -28.32
N ILE A 60 -4.94 -14.27 -27.16
CA ILE A 60 -4.72 -13.65 -25.85
C ILE A 60 -3.22 -13.53 -25.56
N ASP A 61 -2.45 -14.59 -25.77
CA ASP A 61 -1.00 -14.59 -25.56
C ASP A 61 -0.31 -13.53 -26.42
N ARG A 62 -0.66 -13.43 -27.71
CA ARG A 62 -0.14 -12.41 -28.63
C ARG A 62 -0.53 -11.00 -28.21
N PHE A 63 -1.77 -10.81 -27.76
CA PHE A 63 -2.23 -9.52 -27.26
C PHE A 63 -1.45 -9.08 -26.02
N VAL A 64 -1.33 -9.96 -25.02
CA VAL A 64 -0.58 -9.68 -23.79
C VAL A 64 0.88 -9.41 -24.12
N LEU A 65 1.49 -10.20 -25.00
CA LEU A 65 2.86 -10.01 -25.44
C LEU A 65 3.05 -8.66 -26.13
N ALA A 66 2.16 -8.29 -27.06
CA ALA A 66 2.21 -7.01 -27.76
C ALA A 66 2.05 -5.83 -26.79
N PHE A 67 1.12 -5.92 -25.85
CA PHE A 67 0.93 -4.92 -24.81
C PHE A 67 2.21 -4.73 -23.96
N LEU A 68 2.77 -5.83 -23.45
CA LEU A 68 4.00 -5.80 -22.66
C LEU A 68 5.20 -5.28 -23.46
N ALA A 69 5.26 -5.59 -24.77
CA ALA A 69 6.28 -5.09 -25.68
C ALA A 69 6.22 -3.57 -25.79
N VAL A 70 5.04 -3.03 -26.09
CA VAL A 70 4.81 -1.59 -26.23
C VAL A 70 5.15 -0.87 -24.92
N GLU A 71 4.70 -1.41 -23.80
CA GLU A 71 4.98 -0.89 -22.47
C GLU A 71 6.49 -0.88 -22.15
N PHE A 72 7.20 -1.96 -22.49
CA PHE A 72 8.64 -2.06 -22.30
C PHE A 72 9.40 -1.07 -23.18
N VAL A 73 9.03 -0.93 -24.46
CA VAL A 73 9.62 0.04 -25.38
C VAL A 73 9.43 1.46 -24.87
N PHE A 74 8.24 1.79 -24.38
CA PHE A 74 7.95 3.11 -23.82
C PHE A 74 8.79 3.42 -22.58
N ARG A 75 8.98 2.44 -21.68
CA ARG A 75 9.87 2.57 -20.52
C ARG A 75 11.33 2.70 -20.94
N LEU A 76 11.77 1.94 -21.93
CA LEU A 76 13.12 2.01 -22.47
C LEU A 76 13.41 3.37 -23.12
N TRP A 77 12.43 3.98 -23.79
CA TRP A 77 12.56 5.31 -24.38
C TRP A 77 12.65 6.43 -23.35
N ARG A 78 11.95 6.30 -22.20
CA ARG A 78 12.02 7.26 -21.10
C ARG A 78 13.23 7.08 -20.19
N ALA A 79 13.93 5.95 -20.27
CA ALA A 79 15.10 5.68 -19.46
C ALA A 79 16.31 6.50 -19.94
N THR A 80 16.88 7.30 -19.03
CA THR A 80 18.04 8.15 -19.29
C THR A 80 19.29 7.35 -19.68
N ASP A 81 19.43 6.11 -19.18
CA ASP A 81 20.49 5.18 -19.52
C ASP A 81 19.94 3.80 -19.90
N ARG A 82 19.89 3.54 -21.22
CA ARG A 82 19.29 2.34 -21.81
C ARG A 82 20.04 1.06 -21.42
N THR A 83 21.36 1.13 -21.22
CA THR A 83 22.20 -0.04 -20.94
C THR A 83 22.05 -0.51 -19.50
N ARG A 84 22.01 0.45 -18.56
CA ARG A 84 21.73 0.18 -17.15
C ARG A 84 20.29 -0.33 -16.95
N PHE A 85 19.34 0.24 -17.71
CA PHE A 85 17.95 -0.20 -17.69
C PHE A 85 17.78 -1.65 -18.16
N LEU A 86 18.45 -2.04 -19.25
CA LEU A 86 18.42 -3.42 -19.77
C LEU A 86 19.00 -4.43 -18.78
N ARG A 87 20.14 -4.11 -18.13
CA ARG A 87 20.73 -5.00 -17.11
C ARG A 87 19.86 -5.12 -15.85
N GLY A 88 19.19 -4.04 -15.45
CA GLY A 88 18.28 -4.05 -14.29
C GLY A 88 16.96 -4.78 -14.54
N ASN A 89 16.54 -4.89 -15.81
CA ASN A 89 15.25 -5.45 -16.23
C ASN A 89 15.42 -6.66 -17.15
N TRP A 90 16.43 -7.51 -16.93
CA TRP A 90 16.65 -8.69 -17.77
C TRP A 90 15.45 -9.66 -17.77
N PHE A 91 14.68 -9.74 -16.68
CA PHE A 91 13.41 -10.48 -16.63
C PHE A 91 12.37 -9.99 -17.64
N ASP A 92 12.38 -8.68 -17.94
CA ASP A 92 11.48 -8.09 -18.93
C ASP A 92 11.79 -8.58 -20.34
N LEU A 93 13.08 -8.83 -20.61
CA LEU A 93 13.53 -9.40 -21.88
C LEU A 93 13.12 -10.87 -22.00
N VAL A 94 13.26 -11.64 -20.92
CA VAL A 94 12.85 -13.07 -20.89
C VAL A 94 11.34 -13.19 -21.06
N ALA A 95 10.55 -12.29 -20.47
CA ALA A 95 9.10 -12.28 -20.59
C ALA A 95 8.61 -11.90 -22.01
N LEU A 96 9.48 -11.28 -22.82
CA LEU A 96 9.18 -10.85 -24.20
C LEU A 96 9.45 -11.94 -25.24
N ILE A 97 10.07 -13.05 -24.85
CA ILE A 97 10.35 -14.14 -25.78
C ILE A 97 9.02 -14.82 -26.15
N PRO A 98 8.64 -14.85 -27.44
CA PRO A 98 7.49 -15.62 -27.89
C PRO A 98 7.84 -17.09 -27.76
N VAL A 99 7.16 -17.81 -26.87
CA VAL A 99 7.39 -19.24 -26.69
C VAL A 99 6.30 -20.02 -27.38
N ASP A 100 6.71 -20.97 -28.22
CA ASP A 100 5.79 -21.86 -28.90
C ASP A 100 5.10 -22.79 -27.88
N PRO A 101 3.75 -22.92 -27.90
CA PRO A 101 3.00 -23.77 -26.97
C PRO A 101 3.42 -25.24 -27.00
N SER A 102 4.06 -25.69 -28.08
CA SER A 102 4.48 -27.08 -28.29
C SER A 102 5.54 -27.54 -27.27
N PHE A 103 6.28 -26.61 -26.67
CA PHE A 103 7.29 -26.95 -25.66
C PHE A 103 6.68 -27.05 -24.27
N ARG A 104 6.81 -28.20 -23.60
CA ARG A 104 6.38 -28.37 -22.19
C ARG A 104 6.99 -27.34 -21.24
N LEU A 105 8.22 -26.91 -21.51
CA LEU A 105 8.91 -25.85 -20.75
C LEU A 105 8.35 -24.44 -21.03
N ALA A 106 7.59 -24.24 -22.11
CA ALA A 106 6.90 -22.97 -22.39
C ALA A 106 5.98 -22.55 -21.24
N ARG A 107 5.44 -23.53 -20.51
CA ARG A 107 4.61 -23.30 -19.32
C ARG A 107 5.34 -22.51 -18.22
N LEU A 108 6.66 -22.67 -18.11
CA LEU A 108 7.47 -21.91 -17.14
C LEU A 108 7.62 -20.44 -17.53
N PHE A 109 7.58 -20.13 -18.83
CA PHE A 109 7.63 -18.73 -19.29
C PHE A 109 6.34 -17.96 -18.97
N HIS A 110 5.19 -18.64 -18.86
CA HIS A 110 3.97 -18.02 -18.37
C HIS A 110 4.15 -17.53 -16.92
N VAL A 111 4.83 -18.31 -16.08
CA VAL A 111 5.16 -17.91 -14.70
C VAL A 111 6.09 -16.70 -14.66
N VAL A 112 7.07 -16.64 -15.57
CA VAL A 112 7.96 -15.47 -15.70
C VAL A 112 7.16 -14.22 -16.10
N ARG A 113 6.17 -14.36 -16.99
CA ARG A 113 5.29 -13.25 -17.41
C ARG A 113 4.41 -12.78 -16.25
N LEU A 114 3.81 -13.71 -15.51
CA LEU A 114 3.03 -13.44 -14.29
C LEU A 114 3.89 -12.69 -13.25
N TYR A 115 5.12 -13.15 -13.02
CA TYR A 115 6.07 -12.50 -12.12
C TYR A 115 6.42 -11.08 -12.57
N ARG A 116 6.68 -10.87 -13.87
CA ARG A 116 6.92 -9.53 -14.45
C ARG A 116 5.74 -8.60 -14.17
N LEU A 117 4.50 -9.06 -14.41
CA LEU A 117 3.31 -8.23 -14.18
C LEU A 117 3.21 -7.79 -12.72
N VAL A 118 3.46 -8.68 -11.76
CA VAL A 118 3.50 -8.35 -10.32
C VAL A 118 4.58 -7.32 -10.01
N ARG A 119 5.79 -7.47 -10.58
CA ARG A 119 6.90 -6.52 -10.42
C ARG A 119 6.61 -5.16 -11.05
N SER A 120 5.82 -5.13 -12.13
CA SER A 120 5.49 -3.89 -12.84
C SER A 120 4.58 -2.95 -12.02
N SER A 121 3.85 -3.49 -11.03
CA SER A 121 3.07 -2.72 -10.06
C SER A 121 3.90 -2.46 -8.79
N PRO A 122 4.25 -1.20 -8.48
CA PRO A 122 4.93 -0.88 -7.23
C PRO A 122 4.13 -1.31 -5.99
N VAL A 123 2.78 -1.37 -6.04
CA VAL A 123 1.94 -1.76 -4.88
C VAL A 123 2.11 -3.24 -4.62
N LEU A 124 1.81 -4.05 -5.62
CA LEU A 124 1.88 -5.49 -5.52
C LEU A 124 3.30 -5.93 -5.22
N TRP A 125 4.30 -5.35 -5.90
CA TRP A 125 5.69 -5.65 -5.64
C TRP A 125 6.09 -5.36 -4.19
N LYS A 126 5.73 -4.20 -3.63
CA LYS A 126 6.09 -3.85 -2.24
C LYS A 126 5.31 -4.71 -1.23
N PHE A 127 4.06 -5.04 -1.51
CA PHE A 127 3.25 -5.94 -0.70
C PHE A 127 3.89 -7.34 -0.65
N PHE A 128 4.04 -8.00 -1.80
CA PHE A 128 4.61 -9.37 -1.88
C PHE A 128 6.10 -9.46 -1.54
N SER A 129 6.88 -8.38 -1.73
CA SER A 129 8.30 -8.36 -1.37
C SER A 129 8.57 -7.98 0.08
N SER A 130 7.55 -7.55 0.83
CA SER A 130 7.74 -7.24 2.25
C SER A 130 7.92 -8.52 3.05
N ARG A 131 8.97 -8.55 3.89
CA ARG A 131 9.26 -9.70 4.77
C ARG A 131 8.08 -10.00 5.68
N GLU A 132 7.40 -8.97 6.17
CA GLU A 132 6.21 -9.07 7.00
C GLU A 132 5.07 -9.80 6.27
N THR A 133 4.74 -9.41 5.04
CA THR A 133 3.71 -10.11 4.25
C THR A 133 4.10 -11.55 3.97
N PHE A 134 5.37 -11.81 3.66
CA PHE A 134 5.85 -13.17 3.45
C PHE A 134 5.61 -14.06 4.67
N TYR A 135 5.96 -13.60 5.88
CA TYR A 135 5.71 -14.36 7.10
C TYR A 135 4.22 -14.53 7.41
N ILE A 136 3.39 -13.50 7.17
CA ILE A 136 1.93 -13.60 7.36
C ILE A 136 1.34 -14.65 6.40
N LEU A 137 1.69 -14.60 5.12
CA LEU A 137 1.20 -15.55 4.12
C LEU A 137 1.72 -16.97 4.36
N LEU A 138 2.99 -17.10 4.76
CA LEU A 138 3.57 -18.39 5.12
C LEU A 138 2.86 -18.99 6.33
N PHE A 139 2.63 -18.20 7.37
CA PHE A 139 1.92 -18.64 8.57
C PHE A 139 0.47 -19.04 8.24
N ALA A 140 -0.22 -18.26 7.41
CA ALA A 140 -1.56 -18.58 6.92
C ALA A 140 -1.57 -19.91 6.15
N ALA A 141 -0.64 -20.11 5.23
CA ALA A 141 -0.53 -21.36 4.46
C ALA A 141 -0.25 -22.56 5.37
N LEU A 142 0.62 -22.41 6.37
CA LEU A 142 0.91 -23.48 7.34
C LEU A 142 -0.32 -23.85 8.17
N ILE A 143 -1.09 -22.87 8.64
CA ILE A 143 -2.32 -23.12 9.40
C ILE A 143 -3.38 -23.80 8.52
N VAL A 144 -3.55 -23.36 7.28
CA VAL A 144 -4.46 -24.00 6.33
C VAL A 144 -4.06 -25.45 6.16
N LEU A 145 -2.81 -25.75 5.80
CA LEU A 145 -2.35 -27.12 5.59
C LEU A 145 -2.47 -27.98 6.86
N TRP A 146 -2.20 -27.41 8.02
CA TRP A 146 -2.35 -28.10 9.30
C TRP A 146 -3.82 -28.43 9.60
N SER A 147 -4.73 -27.47 9.41
CA SER A 147 -6.17 -27.71 9.55
C SER A 147 -6.68 -28.70 8.52
N SER A 148 -6.27 -28.62 7.25
CA SER A 148 -6.68 -29.56 6.21
C SER A 148 -6.24 -30.98 6.51
N THR A 149 -5.07 -31.14 7.14
CA THR A 149 -4.63 -32.45 7.66
C THR A 149 -5.55 -32.93 8.77
N GLY A 150 -5.98 -32.05 9.68
CA GLY A 150 -6.99 -32.36 10.71
C GLY A 150 -8.30 -32.86 10.10
N VAL A 151 -8.86 -32.09 9.17
CA VAL A 151 -10.10 -32.43 8.46
C VAL A 151 -9.98 -33.79 7.78
N TYR A 152 -8.91 -33.99 7.00
CA TYR A 152 -8.71 -35.25 6.28
C TYR A 152 -8.53 -36.45 7.22
N LEU A 153 -7.95 -36.27 8.41
CA LEU A 153 -7.77 -37.36 9.37
C LEU A 153 -9.04 -37.68 10.17
N PHE A 154 -9.80 -36.66 10.57
CA PHE A 154 -10.97 -36.83 11.43
C PHE A 154 -12.27 -37.04 10.67
N GLU A 155 -12.42 -36.43 9.49
CA GLU A 155 -13.69 -36.40 8.75
C GLU A 155 -13.72 -37.39 7.58
N LYS A 156 -12.57 -37.87 7.09
CA LYS A 156 -12.57 -38.82 5.96
C LYS A 156 -13.27 -40.12 6.33
N GLY A 157 -14.31 -40.47 5.56
CA GLY A 157 -15.15 -41.65 5.78
C GLY A 157 -16.26 -41.46 6.81
N VAL A 158 -16.33 -40.31 7.49
CA VAL A 158 -17.44 -39.91 8.35
C VAL A 158 -18.30 -38.87 7.63
N ASN A 159 -17.66 -37.90 7.00
CA ASN A 159 -18.28 -36.82 6.28
C ASN A 159 -18.41 -37.17 4.78
N PRO A 160 -19.63 -37.26 4.23
CA PRO A 160 -19.84 -37.61 2.82
C PRO A 160 -19.39 -36.51 1.85
N ASN A 161 -19.10 -35.29 2.35
CA ASN A 161 -18.67 -34.17 1.51
C ASN A 161 -17.14 -34.03 1.47
N ILE A 162 -16.39 -35.02 1.99
CA ILE A 162 -14.93 -35.00 2.03
C ILE A 162 -14.41 -36.33 1.50
N ASP A 163 -14.07 -36.34 0.20
CA ASP A 163 -13.58 -37.51 -0.50
C ASP A 163 -12.05 -37.52 -0.57
N ASP A 164 -11.45 -36.36 -0.81
CA ASP A 164 -10.01 -36.20 -0.96
C ASP A 164 -9.40 -35.10 -0.06
N TYR A 165 -8.09 -34.92 -0.17
CA TYR A 165 -7.37 -33.89 0.58
C TYR A 165 -7.64 -32.48 0.02
N GLY A 166 -8.03 -32.37 -1.26
CA GLY A 166 -8.44 -31.12 -1.89
C GLY A 166 -9.68 -30.54 -1.24
N ASP A 167 -10.68 -31.37 -0.92
CA ASP A 167 -11.89 -30.97 -0.20
C ASP A 167 -11.57 -30.40 1.20
N ALA A 168 -10.61 -31.03 1.87
CA ALA A 168 -10.12 -30.56 3.17
C ALA A 168 -9.39 -29.20 3.07
N VAL A 169 -8.58 -29.00 2.03
CA VAL A 169 -7.91 -27.71 1.75
C VAL A 169 -8.94 -26.64 1.39
N TRP A 170 -9.91 -26.97 0.55
CA TRP A 170 -11.01 -26.09 0.19
C TRP A 170 -11.74 -25.59 1.43
N TRP A 171 -12.17 -26.50 2.30
CA TRP A 171 -12.87 -26.14 3.53
C TRP A 171 -12.01 -25.24 4.43
N SER A 172 -10.74 -25.59 4.68
CA SER A 172 -9.86 -24.77 5.52
C SER A 172 -9.66 -23.36 4.96
N ILE A 173 -9.58 -23.19 3.64
CA ILE A 173 -9.49 -21.87 3.00
C ILE A 173 -10.80 -21.10 3.17
N VAL A 174 -11.94 -21.73 2.92
CA VAL A 174 -13.28 -21.11 3.05
C VAL A 174 -13.56 -20.67 4.49
N THR A 175 -13.16 -21.47 5.47
CA THR A 175 -13.30 -21.14 6.89
C THR A 175 -12.32 -20.06 7.34
N MET A 176 -11.03 -20.14 6.97
CA MET A 176 -10.04 -19.12 7.33
C MET A 176 -10.38 -17.75 6.72
N SER A 177 -10.91 -17.74 5.50
CA SER A 177 -11.34 -16.52 4.80
C SER A 177 -12.68 -15.97 5.33
N THR A 178 -13.32 -16.65 6.28
CA THR A 178 -14.62 -16.30 6.87
C THR A 178 -15.78 -16.27 5.86
N VAL A 179 -15.59 -16.84 4.66
CA VAL A 179 -16.64 -16.89 3.63
C VAL A 179 -17.73 -17.88 4.03
N GLY A 180 -17.33 -19.08 4.47
CA GLY A 180 -18.25 -20.07 5.06
C GLY A 180 -19.43 -20.45 4.16
N TYR A 181 -19.17 -20.99 2.96
CA TYR A 181 -20.24 -21.40 2.03
C TYR A 181 -21.25 -22.39 2.62
N GLY A 182 -20.84 -23.18 3.63
CA GLY A 182 -21.70 -24.14 4.32
C GLY A 182 -21.91 -25.45 3.55
N ASP A 183 -21.15 -25.66 2.49
CA ASP A 183 -21.07 -26.88 1.69
C ASP A 183 -20.40 -28.04 2.45
N ILE A 184 -19.33 -27.75 3.20
CA ILE A 184 -18.64 -28.70 4.06
C ILE A 184 -18.67 -28.16 5.49
N SER A 185 -19.00 -29.03 6.45
CA SER A 185 -18.96 -28.70 7.88
C SER A 185 -18.44 -29.87 8.71
N PRO A 186 -17.61 -29.60 9.74
CA PRO A 186 -16.99 -30.66 10.54
C PRO A 186 -18.03 -31.34 11.44
N GLN A 187 -18.10 -32.66 11.33
CA GLN A 187 -19.04 -33.51 12.07
C GLN A 187 -18.44 -34.01 13.38
N THR A 188 -17.12 -34.18 13.43
CA THR A 188 -16.40 -34.71 14.58
C THR A 188 -16.06 -33.63 15.61
N ALA A 189 -16.02 -34.02 16.89
CA ALA A 189 -15.59 -33.12 17.96
C ALA A 189 -14.11 -32.71 17.82
N GLY A 190 -13.26 -33.61 17.30
CA GLY A 190 -11.84 -33.35 17.06
C GLY A 190 -11.63 -32.20 16.07
N GLU A 191 -12.28 -32.29 14.90
CA GLU A 191 -12.13 -31.24 13.90
C GLU A 191 -12.83 -29.94 14.32
N ARG A 192 -13.95 -30.00 15.05
CA ARG A 192 -14.58 -28.78 15.60
C ARG A 192 -13.63 -27.98 16.51
N ALA A 193 -12.78 -28.65 17.28
CA ALA A 193 -11.77 -27.95 18.10
C ALA A 193 -10.70 -27.27 17.23
N ILE A 194 -10.24 -27.94 16.17
CA ILE A 194 -9.28 -27.39 15.18
C ILE A 194 -9.92 -26.22 14.43
N ALA A 195 -11.20 -26.32 14.05
CA ALA A 195 -11.98 -25.29 13.39
C ALA A 195 -12.03 -24.00 14.19
N VAL A 196 -12.23 -24.07 15.52
CA VAL A 196 -12.22 -22.89 16.39
C VAL A 196 -10.87 -22.18 16.33
N PHE A 197 -9.76 -22.94 16.39
CA PHE A 197 -8.42 -22.37 16.26
C PHE A 197 -8.20 -21.74 14.88
N LEU A 198 -8.66 -22.39 13.81
CA LEU A 198 -8.59 -21.88 12.45
C LEU A 198 -9.35 -20.55 12.30
N MET A 199 -10.56 -20.44 12.85
CA MET A 199 -11.38 -19.22 12.79
C MET A 199 -10.70 -18.05 13.51
N VAL A 200 -10.20 -18.27 14.73
CA VAL A 200 -9.48 -17.23 15.49
C VAL A 200 -8.23 -16.77 14.74
N SER A 201 -7.48 -17.72 14.20
CA SER A 201 -6.29 -17.41 13.39
C SER A 201 -6.63 -16.65 12.11
N GLY A 202 -7.73 -17.02 11.44
CA GLY A 202 -8.21 -16.36 10.22
C GLY A 202 -8.50 -14.88 10.44
N ILE A 203 -9.21 -14.53 11.52
CA ILE A 203 -9.48 -13.13 11.89
C ILE A 203 -8.16 -12.37 12.12
N GLY A 204 -7.21 -12.96 12.85
CA GLY A 204 -5.90 -12.35 13.11
C GLY A 204 -5.09 -12.10 11.84
N ILE A 205 -5.05 -13.08 10.93
CA ILE A 205 -4.34 -12.99 9.65
C ILE A 205 -4.99 -11.94 8.74
N LEU A 206 -6.31 -11.93 8.60
CA LEU A 206 -7.03 -10.94 7.81
C LEU A 206 -6.78 -9.52 8.35
N GLY A 207 -6.79 -9.35 9.68
CA GLY A 207 -6.41 -8.10 10.33
C GLY A 207 -4.98 -7.68 10.03
N ALA A 208 -4.02 -8.61 10.10
CA ALA A 208 -2.61 -8.33 9.80
C ALA A 208 -2.38 -7.93 8.34
N ILE A 209 -3.03 -8.60 7.39
CA ILE A 209 -2.97 -8.26 5.96
C ILE A 209 -3.54 -6.84 5.72
N THR A 210 -4.70 -6.55 6.32
CA THR A 210 -5.35 -5.25 6.20
C THR A 210 -4.49 -4.13 6.78
N ALA A 211 -3.91 -4.35 7.97
CA ALA A 211 -3.02 -3.39 8.62
C ALA A 211 -1.75 -3.15 7.79
N ASN A 212 -1.19 -4.20 7.19
CA ASN A 212 -0.01 -4.04 6.33
C ASN A 212 -0.33 -3.24 5.06
N LEU A 213 -1.48 -3.52 4.42
CA LEU A 213 -1.92 -2.76 3.25
C LEU A 213 -2.18 -1.28 3.60
N ALA A 214 -2.81 -1.01 4.74
CA ALA A 214 -3.00 0.35 5.25
C ALA A 214 -1.66 1.06 5.48
N ASN A 215 -0.67 0.37 6.07
CA ASN A 215 0.68 0.91 6.26
C ASN A 215 1.38 1.23 4.93
N LEU A 216 1.16 0.44 3.88
CA LEU A 216 1.69 0.72 2.54
C LEU A 216 1.07 1.99 1.94
N TRP A 217 -0.23 2.20 2.12
CA TRP A 217 -0.91 3.41 1.67
C TRP A 217 -0.48 4.64 2.47
N ILE A 218 -0.39 4.53 3.80
CA ILE A 218 0.08 5.62 4.66
C ILE A 218 1.52 5.99 4.30
N LYS A 219 2.43 5.04 4.15
CA LYS A 219 3.83 5.33 3.78
C LYS A 219 3.93 6.05 2.43
N ARG A 220 3.12 5.65 1.43
CA ARG A 220 3.05 6.34 0.13
C ARG A 220 2.43 7.74 0.20
N GLY A 221 1.43 7.92 1.07
CA GLY A 221 0.83 9.22 1.35
C GLY A 221 1.79 10.14 2.10
N ALA A 222 2.54 9.62 3.06
CA ALA A 222 3.51 10.33 3.86
C ALA A 222 4.74 10.78 3.03
N GLU A 223 5.19 9.94 2.09
CA GLU A 223 6.18 10.31 1.06
C GLU A 223 5.68 11.45 0.14
N ALA A 224 4.37 11.75 0.14
CA ALA A 224 3.75 12.85 -0.60
C ALA A 224 3.40 14.08 0.27
N GLY A 225 3.71 14.06 1.57
CA GLY A 225 3.38 15.07 2.59
C GLY A 225 3.01 14.33 3.87
N PRO A 226 3.68 14.53 5.03
CA PRO A 226 4.06 15.78 5.70
C PRO A 226 5.58 16.00 5.85
N THR A 227 6.41 15.13 5.28
CA THR A 227 7.88 15.25 5.36
C THR A 227 8.37 16.52 4.65
N ASP A 228 7.76 16.86 3.50
CA ASP A 228 8.01 18.13 2.80
C ASP A 228 7.57 19.35 3.60
N ALA A 229 6.44 19.26 4.32
CA ALA A 229 5.95 20.35 5.16
C ALA A 229 6.82 20.57 6.41
N LEU A 230 7.34 19.48 6.99
CA LEU A 230 8.27 19.54 8.12
C LEU A 230 9.64 20.08 7.69
N GLN A 231 10.08 19.73 6.48
CA GLN A 231 11.30 20.26 5.88
C GLN A 231 11.15 21.73 5.50
N ASP A 232 10.01 22.15 4.94
CA ASP A 232 9.68 23.55 4.65
C ASP A 232 9.59 24.39 5.95
N LEU A 233 8.99 23.84 7.01
CA LEU A 233 8.96 24.48 8.32
C LEU A 233 10.37 24.64 8.92
N LYS A 234 11.22 23.61 8.81
CA LYS A 234 12.63 23.69 9.24
C LYS A 234 13.42 24.72 8.43
N ALA A 235 13.20 24.79 7.12
CA ALA A 235 13.85 25.76 6.25
C ALA A 235 13.44 27.19 6.62
N LYS A 236 12.14 27.44 6.86
CA LYS A 236 11.62 28.74 7.33
C LYS A 236 12.12 29.11 8.71
N LEU A 237 12.24 28.14 9.62
CA LEU A 237 12.82 28.39 10.95
C LEU A 237 14.28 28.83 10.85
N HIS A 238 15.09 28.16 10.03
CA HIS A 238 16.47 28.58 9.78
C HIS A 238 16.53 29.97 9.15
N GLU A 239 15.68 30.25 8.16
CA GLU A 239 15.59 31.59 7.56
C GLU A 239 15.24 32.67 8.60
N TRP A 240 14.29 32.40 9.51
CA TRP A 240 13.93 33.33 10.58
C TRP A 240 15.04 33.49 11.62
N THR A 241 15.75 32.41 11.96
CA THR A 241 16.91 32.46 12.86
C THR A 241 18.04 33.29 12.25
N ASP A 242 18.40 33.05 10.99
CA ASP A 242 19.44 33.81 10.29
C ASP A 242 19.05 35.29 10.15
N ARG A 243 17.76 35.57 9.95
CA ARG A 243 17.24 36.94 9.87
C ARG A 243 17.26 37.65 11.22
N LEU A 244 17.05 36.94 12.33
CA LEU A 244 17.16 37.49 13.69
C LEU A 244 18.62 37.73 14.07
N GLU A 245 19.55 36.86 13.66
CA GLU A 245 20.99 37.04 13.86
C GLU A 245 21.55 38.17 12.98
N ALA A 246 20.91 38.45 11.84
CA ALA A 246 21.26 39.55 10.94
C ALA A 246 20.63 40.91 11.32
N LEU A 247 19.75 40.96 12.33
CA LEU A 247 19.24 42.24 12.84
C LEU A 247 20.39 43.00 13.51
N SER A 248 20.64 44.23 13.05
CA SER A 248 21.65 45.08 13.68
C SER A 248 21.15 45.58 15.04
N GLU A 249 22.07 45.86 15.98
CA GLU A 249 21.76 46.39 17.33
C GLU A 249 20.75 47.56 17.32
N ALA A 250 20.74 48.37 16.25
CA ALA A 250 19.82 49.48 16.08
C ALA A 250 18.34 49.06 15.91
N GLU A 251 18.08 47.91 15.29
CA GLU A 251 16.72 47.38 15.08
C GLU A 251 16.23 46.64 16.33
N TYR A 252 17.13 46.00 17.07
CA TYR A 252 16.84 45.43 18.38
C TYR A 252 16.45 46.53 19.39
N GLU A 253 17.19 47.64 19.42
CA GLU A 253 16.81 48.82 20.21
C GLU A 253 15.46 49.41 19.77
N ALA A 254 15.19 49.49 18.46
CA ALA A 254 13.91 49.96 17.96
C ALA A 254 12.76 49.06 18.44
N MET A 255 12.93 47.74 18.39
CA MET A 255 11.95 46.77 18.86
C MET A 255 11.70 46.89 20.37
N LEU A 256 12.77 47.02 21.17
CA LEU A 256 12.69 47.28 22.61
C LEU A 256 11.96 48.58 22.94
N ARG A 257 12.21 49.67 22.19
CA ARG A 257 11.48 50.93 22.35
C ARG A 257 9.99 50.78 22.02
N THR A 258 9.63 50.01 21.00
CA THR A 258 8.22 49.68 20.72
C THR A 258 7.59 48.82 21.82
N MET A 259 8.29 47.83 22.37
CA MET A 259 7.77 47.03 23.49
C MET A 259 7.63 47.86 24.77
N GLU A 260 8.54 48.79 25.02
CA GLU A 260 8.48 49.69 26.17
C GLU A 260 7.35 50.72 26.03
N THR A 261 7.14 51.26 24.83
CA THR A 261 6.00 52.15 24.53
C THR A 261 4.66 51.42 24.60
N VAL A 262 4.56 50.16 24.16
CA VAL A 262 3.35 49.34 24.34
C VAL A 262 3.13 48.99 25.81
N ARG A 263 4.18 48.65 26.56
CA ARG A 263 4.12 48.37 28.00
C ARG A 263 3.73 49.59 28.83
N THR A 264 4.18 50.78 28.44
CA THR A 264 3.82 52.05 29.10
C THR A 264 2.45 52.55 28.65
N ALA A 265 2.08 52.42 27.37
CA ALA A 265 0.72 52.69 26.89
C ALA A 265 -0.32 51.78 27.56
N GLY A 266 0.01 50.50 27.78
CA GLY A 266 -0.81 49.56 28.55
C GLY A 266 -0.91 49.89 30.05
N ARG A 267 -0.04 50.75 30.60
CA ARG A 267 -0.17 51.29 31.96
C ARG A 267 -1.08 52.52 32.04
N PHE A 268 -1.26 53.27 30.95
CA PHE A 268 -2.14 54.45 30.91
C PHE A 268 -3.56 54.13 30.41
N ALA A 269 -3.73 53.10 29.59
CA ALA A 269 -5.04 52.61 29.14
C ALA A 269 -5.63 51.58 30.13
N GLY A 270 -6.09 52.05 31.28
CA GLY A 270 -7.19 51.44 32.04
C GLY A 270 -7.01 50.01 32.57
N GLY A 271 -6.60 49.90 33.83
CA GLY A 271 -7.45 49.25 34.87
C GLY A 271 -7.76 47.76 34.79
N ARG A 272 -7.18 46.95 33.89
CA ARG A 272 -7.25 45.48 33.99
C ARG A 272 -5.90 44.85 33.76
N ARG A 273 -5.36 44.28 34.84
CA ARG A 273 -4.15 43.46 34.85
C ARG A 273 -4.37 42.29 33.91
N TRP A 274 -3.76 42.33 32.72
CA TRP A 274 -3.72 41.16 31.86
C TRP A 274 -2.89 40.09 32.58
N GLY A 275 -3.55 39.03 33.06
CA GLY A 275 -2.89 37.88 33.68
C GLY A 275 -2.98 37.74 35.21
N SER A 276 -4.07 38.13 35.86
CA SER A 276 -4.41 37.56 37.18
C SER A 276 -5.59 36.60 37.06
N VAL A 277 -5.29 35.30 37.08
CA VAL A 277 -6.27 34.28 37.49
C VAL A 277 -6.73 34.67 38.90
N PRO A 278 -8.04 34.78 39.19
CA PRO A 278 -8.51 35.10 40.53
C PRO A 278 -8.05 34.03 41.52
N ALA A 279 -7.38 34.44 42.59
CA ALA A 279 -6.86 33.54 43.63
C ALA A 279 -7.93 33.04 44.61
N ASP A 280 -9.21 33.13 44.25
CA ASP A 280 -10.34 32.84 45.14
C ASP A 280 -11.02 31.49 44.84
N GLU A 281 -10.55 30.72 43.84
CA GLU A 281 -11.01 29.34 43.59
C GLU A 281 -10.08 28.25 44.17
N ALA A 282 -9.09 28.63 44.96
CA ALA A 282 -8.10 27.69 45.50
C ALA A 282 -7.98 27.76 47.03
N ARG A 283 -9.09 27.65 47.77
CA ARG A 283 -9.10 27.13 49.16
C ARG A 283 -10.49 27.03 49.77
N VAL A 284 -11.11 25.85 49.71
CA VAL A 284 -11.83 25.09 50.77
C VAL A 284 -12.01 23.70 50.12
N ASP A 285 -11.46 22.57 50.55
CA ASP A 285 -11.51 22.00 51.90
C ASP A 285 -10.42 20.93 52.06
N THR A 286 -9.46 21.16 52.96
CA THR A 286 -8.68 20.07 53.56
C THR A 286 -8.43 20.45 55.01
N ALA A 287 -9.40 20.18 55.88
CA ALA A 287 -9.13 19.87 57.28
C ALA A 287 -10.25 19.02 57.91
N GLN A 288 -9.95 17.73 58.05
CA GLN A 288 -10.29 16.84 59.16
C GLN A 288 -11.75 16.40 59.37
N GLY A 289 -11.91 15.07 59.38
CA GLY A 289 -13.05 14.37 59.97
C GLY A 289 -12.90 12.86 59.82
N GLU A 290 -12.25 12.26 60.83
CA GLU A 290 -12.42 10.88 61.34
C GLU A 290 -12.01 9.65 60.50
#